data_AF-A0A940WUS3-F1
#
_entry.id   AF-A0A940WUS3-F1
#
_cell.length_a   1.000
_cell.length_b   1.000
_cell.length_c   1.000
_cell.angle_alpha   90.00
_cell.angle_beta   90.00
_cell.angle_gamma   90.00
#
_symmetry.space_group_name_H-M   'P 1'
#
loop_
_entity.id
_entity.type
_entity.pdbx_description
1 polymer ?
#
loop_
_entity_poly.entity_id
_entity_poly.type
_entity_poly.pdbx_seq_one_letter_code
_entity_poly.pdbx_strand_id
1 'polypeptide(L)' 'MDLENKVAEELQRMMTQNLVPISTQEDINEISDQLRNHQITLSEVEQKDPFVVDSIHKAMDRINRSE' A
#
# COMPACT_ATOMS: atom_id res chain seq x y z
N MET A 1 -12.79 1.31 -10.52
CA MET A 1 -11.44 1.18 -9.94
C MET A 1 -11.65 0.81 -8.50
N ASP A 2 -11.20 -0.36 -8.07
CA ASP A 2 -11.40 -0.83 -6.69
C ASP A 2 -10.43 -0.13 -5.72
N LEU A 3 -10.77 -0.10 -4.43
CA LEU A 3 -9.96 0.54 -3.40
C LEU A 3 -8.59 -0.14 -3.29
N GLU A 4 -8.52 -1.48 -3.39
CA GLU A 4 -7.23 -2.21 -3.40
C GLU A 4 -6.33 -1.72 -4.53
N ASN A 5 -6.88 -1.54 -5.74
CA ASN A 5 -6.12 -1.05 -6.89
C ASN A 5 -5.63 0.37 -6.69
N LYS A 6 -6.48 1.27 -6.16
CA LYS A 6 -6.07 2.65 -5.84
C LYS A 6 -4.94 2.66 -4.81
N VAL A 7 -5.04 1.83 -3.77
CA VAL A 7 -4.02 1.73 -2.71
C VAL A 7 -2.71 1.17 -3.27
N ALA A 8 -2.76 0.10 -4.08
CA ALA A 8 -1.58 -0.44 -4.75
C ALA A 8 -0.85 0.60 -5.61
N GLU A 9 -1.59 1.39 -6.40
CA GLU A 9 -1.01 2.47 -7.20
C GLU A 9 -0.38 3.57 -6.35
N GLU A 10 -1.03 3.97 -5.26
CA GLU A 10 -0.51 5.02 -4.39
C GLU A 10 0.71 4.54 -3.58
N LEU A 11 0.75 3.27 -3.16
CA LEU A 11 1.93 2.65 -2.56
C LEU A 11 3.14 2.66 -3.51
N GLN A 12 2.93 2.31 -4.78
CA GLN A 12 3.97 2.39 -5.81
C GLN A 12 4.48 3.83 -6.02
N ARG A 13 3.57 4.82 -6.00
CA ARG A 13 3.94 6.24 -6.03
C ARG A 13 4.74 6.65 -4.79
N MET A 14 4.32 6.23 -3.60
CA MET A 14 5.03 6.48 -2.34
C MET A 14 6.44 5.91 -2.37
N MET A 15 6.63 4.70 -2.90
CA MET A 15 7.96 4.10 -3.08
C MET A 15 8.83 4.93 -4.02
N THR A 16 8.28 5.34 -5.17
CA THR A 16 8.99 6.19 -6.13
C THR A 16 9.38 7.55 -5.54
N GLN A 17 8.60 8.05 -4.57
CA GLN A 17 8.85 9.31 -3.85
C GLN A 17 9.74 9.13 -2.60
N ASN A 18 10.24 7.93 -2.32
CA ASN A 18 10.99 7.58 -1.11
C ASN A 18 10.22 7.88 0.20
N LEU A 19 8.89 7.76 0.17
CA LEU A 19 8.01 7.95 1.33
C LEU A 19 7.74 6.65 2.10
N VAL A 20 8.25 5.53 1.60
CA VAL A 20 8.20 4.21 2.24
C VAL A 20 9.58 3.91 2.86
N PRO A 21 9.64 3.50 4.15
CA PRO A 21 10.89 3.07 4.78
C PRO A 21 11.60 1.98 3.98
N ILE A 22 12.93 2.09 3.82
CA ILE A 22 13.72 1.11 3.05
C ILE A 22 13.49 -0.33 3.54
N SER A 23 13.35 -0.52 4.85
CA SER A 23 13.11 -1.81 5.49
C SER A 23 11.79 -2.48 5.10
N THR A 24 10.82 -1.74 4.55
CA THR A 24 9.51 -2.27 4.15
C THR A 24 9.26 -2.14 2.65
N GLN A 25 10.24 -1.65 1.86
CA GLN A 25 10.04 -1.46 0.42
C GLN A 25 9.78 -2.78 -0.32
N GLU A 26 10.46 -3.86 0.05
CA GLU A 26 10.25 -5.18 -0.55
C GLU A 26 8.84 -5.71 -0.24
N ASP A 27 8.44 -5.68 1.03
CA ASP A 27 7.10 -6.07 1.47
C ASP A 27 6.01 -5.24 0.79
N ILE A 28 6.18 -3.92 0.73
CA ILE A 28 5.21 -3.00 0.11
C ILE A 28 5.13 -3.25 -1.39
N ASN A 29 6.24 -3.56 -2.06
CA ASN A 29 6.23 -3.89 -3.47
C ASN A 29 5.44 -5.20 -3.73
N GLU A 30 5.72 -6.26 -2.96
CA GLU A 30 4.97 -7.52 -3.05
C GLU A 30 3.48 -7.34 -2.76
N ILE A 31 3.15 -6.60 -1.69
CA ILE A 31 1.77 -6.32 -1.29
C ILE A 31 1.04 -5.50 -2.35
N SER A 32 1.71 -4.50 -2.93
CA SER A 32 1.11 -3.71 -4.02
C SER A 32 0.77 -4.58 -5.21
N ASP A 33 1.65 -5.50 -5.60
CA ASP A 33 1.38 -6.45 -6.69
C ASP A 33 0.26 -7.44 -6.32
N GLN A 34 0.24 -7.96 -5.09
CA GLN A 34 -0.81 -8.86 -4.63
C GLN A 34 -2.18 -8.17 -4.57
N LEU A 35 -2.25 -6.93 -4.08
CA LEU A 35 -3.46 -6.10 -4.05
C LEU A 35 -3.95 -5.81 -5.48
N ARG A 36 -3.05 -5.44 -6.40
CA ARG A 36 -3.40 -5.15 -7.80
C ARG A 36 -3.97 -6.37 -8.52
N ASN A 37 -3.47 -7.56 -8.18
CA ASN A 37 -3.92 -8.82 -8.73
C ASN A 37 -5.10 -9.45 -7.95
N HIS A 38 -5.64 -8.75 -6.94
CA HIS A 38 -6.71 -9.23 -6.05
C HIS A 38 -6.38 -10.59 -5.39
N GLN A 39 -5.09 -10.84 -5.13
CA GLN A 39 -4.62 -12.04 -4.44
C GLN A 39 -4.78 -11.93 -2.94
N ILE A 40 -4.76 -10.70 -2.43
CA ILE A 40 -5.01 -10.35 -1.03
C ILE A 40 -5.96 -9.15 -0.97
N THR A 41 -6.61 -8.99 0.16
CA THR A 41 -7.45 -7.83 0.50
C THR A 41 -6.75 -6.90 1.47
N LEU A 42 -7.22 -5.66 1.57
CA LEU A 42 -6.70 -4.69 2.55
C LEU A 42 -6.85 -5.20 3.99
N SER A 43 -7.94 -5.90 4.29
CA SER A 43 -8.17 -6.51 5.61
C SER A 43 -7.14 -7.60 5.96
N GLU A 44 -6.62 -8.33 4.97
CA GLU A 44 -5.53 -9.30 5.20
C GLU A 44 -4.19 -8.60 5.42
N VAL A 45 -3.97 -7.45 4.79
CA VAL A 45 -2.76 -6.64 5.02
C VAL A 45 -2.75 -6.01 6.41
N GLU A 46 -3.92 -5.67 6.98
CA GLU A 46 -4.00 -5.14 8.36
C GLU A 46 -3.52 -6.13 9.44
N GLN A 47 -3.35 -7.41 9.10
CA GLN A 47 -2.78 -8.42 10.00
C GLN A 47 -1.27 -8.60 9.84
N LYS A 48 -0.63 -7.86 8.92
CA LYS A 48 0.81 -7.92 8.67
C LYS A 48 1.58 -7.01 9.64
N ASP A 49 2.88 -6.86 9.37
CA ASP A 49 3.79 -6.04 10.13
C ASP A 49 3.28 -4.59 10.33
N PRO A 50 3.37 -4.01 11.54
CA PRO A 50 2.86 -2.67 11.82
C PRO A 50 3.43 -1.56 10.93
N PHE A 51 4.68 -1.67 10.47
CA PHE A 51 5.30 -0.68 9.58
C PHE A 51 4.73 -0.74 8.16
N VAL A 52 4.35 -1.94 7.71
CA VAL A 52 3.64 -2.15 6.44
C VAL A 52 2.24 -1.57 6.54
N VAL A 53 1.53 -1.86 7.63
CA VAL A 53 0.19 -1.32 7.89
C VAL A 53 0.19 0.21 7.93
N ASP A 54 1.17 0.83 8.60
CA ASP A 54 1.33 2.29 8.62
C ASP A 54 1.50 2.87 7.20
N SER A 55 2.27 2.19 6.34
CA SER A 55 2.47 2.63 4.95
C SER A 55 1.19 2.53 4.13
N ILE A 56 0.38 1.47 4.34
CA ILE A 56 -0.94 1.27 3.73
C ILE A 56 -1.91 2.37 4.18
N HIS A 57 -2.01 2.63 5.48
CA HIS A 57 -2.89 3.68 6.00
C HIS A 57 -2.51 5.06 5.46
N LYS A 58 -1.20 5.37 5.37
CA LYS A 58 -0.72 6.58 4.71
C LYS A 58 -1.14 6.67 3.24
N ALA A 59 -1.07 5.56 2.50
CA ALA A 59 -1.53 5.52 1.11
C ALA A 59 -3.06 5.82 1.03
N MET A 60 -3.87 5.20 1.89
CA MET A 60 -5.31 5.46 1.95
C MET A 60 -5.63 6.92 2.29
N ASP A 61 -4.94 7.49 3.29
CA ASP A 61 -5.09 8.90 3.68
C ASP A 61 -4.78 9.84 2.51
N ARG A 62 -3.74 9.54 1.73
CA ARG A 62 -3.35 10.34 0.56
C ARG A 62 -4.37 10.27 -0.56
N ILE A 63 -4.97 9.10 -0.79
CA ILE A 63 -6.06 8.94 -1.76
C ILE A 63 -7.26 9.78 -1.33
N ASN A 64 -7.69 9.66 -0.07
CA ASN A 64 -8.84 10.39 0.46
C ASN A 64 -8.64 11.93 0.46
N ARG A 65 -7.40 12.42 0.54
CA ARG A 65 -7.08 13.86 0.46
C ARG A 65 -6.94 14.38 -0.97
N SER A 66 -6.82 13.48 -1.94
CA SER A 66 -6.63 13.80 -3.37
C SER A 66 -7.95 13.80 -4.15
N GLU A 67 -9.06 13.43 -3.50
CA GLU A 67 -10.46 13.56 -3.97
C GLU A 67 -11.14 14.77 -3.31
#